data_AF-A0A0B7MPJ1-F1
#
_entry.id   AF-A0A0B7MPJ1-F1
#
_cell.length_a   1.000
_cell.length_b   1.000
_cell.length_c   1.000
_cell.angle_alpha   90.00
_cell.angle_beta   90.00
_cell.angle_gamma   90.00
#
_symmetry.space_group_name_H-M   'P 1'
#
loop_
_entity.id
_entity.type
_entity.pdbx_description
1 polymer ?
#
loop_
_entity_poly.entity_id
_entity_poly.type
_entity_poly.pdbx_seq_one_letter_code
_entity_poly.pdbx_strand_id
1 'polypeptide(L)'
;MILYTVRHLLILRLLMCYQFQSAAVIHNLLFLVSAASSEEQTLAFYDFVRRRTGAYSSSLQRILDDLKTEKLIEETKNCLQITDKGRYIYTQFGASLKTFSSFWDLCFGLMERYQGDSEQIKQRVFHDITFRRAKIGERIFDYCKF
;
A
#
# COMPACT_ATOMS: atom_id res chain seq x y z
N MET A 1 4.16 19.02 -12.22
CA MET A 1 2.95 18.28 -12.66
C MET A 1 3.31 16.81 -12.65
N ILE A 2 2.81 16.07 -11.67
CA ILE A 2 3.09 14.63 -11.55
C ILE A 2 2.14 13.86 -12.47
N LEU A 3 2.65 12.83 -13.16
CA LEU A 3 1.81 11.90 -13.91
C LEU A 3 1.20 10.90 -12.94
N TYR A 4 -0.11 11.03 -12.67
CA TYR A 4 -0.81 10.08 -11.81
C TYR A 4 -0.85 8.69 -12.45
N THR A 5 -0.35 7.71 -11.72
CA THR A 5 -0.43 6.29 -12.12
C THR A 5 -1.59 5.60 -11.41
N VAL A 6 -1.98 4.42 -11.90
CA VAL A 6 -2.98 3.57 -11.22
C VAL A 6 -2.63 3.26 -9.77
N ARG A 7 -1.34 3.23 -9.40
CA ARG A 7 -0.91 3.03 -8.01
C ARG A 7 -1.21 4.25 -7.14
N HIS A 8 -1.10 5.47 -7.67
CA HIS A 8 -1.53 6.68 -6.95
C HIS A 8 -3.02 6.62 -6.63
N LEU A 9 -3.83 6.23 -7.61
CA LEU A 9 -5.28 6.12 -7.45
C LEU A 9 -5.67 5.02 -6.47
N LEU A 10 -4.94 3.90 -6.44
CA LEU A 10 -5.11 2.86 -5.44
C LEU A 10 -4.89 3.40 -4.01
N ILE A 11 -3.82 4.17 -3.78
CA ILE A 11 -3.56 4.77 -2.46
C ILE A 11 -4.67 5.74 -2.06
N LEU A 12 -5.14 6.58 -3.00
CA LEU A 12 -6.28 7.45 -2.75
C LEU A 12 -7.55 6.65 -2.42
N ARG A 13 -7.82 5.54 -3.12
CA ARG A 13 -8.95 4.66 -2.80
C ARG A 13 -8.84 4.05 -1.40
N LEU A 14 -7.66 3.59 -1.01
CA LEU A 14 -7.42 3.07 0.34
C LEU A 14 -7.71 4.14 1.40
N LEU A 15 -7.23 5.36 1.20
CA LEU A 15 -7.45 6.49 2.13
C LEU A 15 -8.89 7.04 2.10
N MET A 16 -9.64 6.79 1.02
CA MET A 16 -11.08 7.07 0.96
C MET A 16 -11.88 6.10 1.84
N CYS A 17 -11.48 4.83 1.87
CA CYS A 17 -12.21 3.76 2.56
C CYS A 17 -11.75 3.53 4.00
N TYR A 18 -10.49 3.82 4.30
CA TYR A 18 -9.86 3.47 5.58
C TYR A 18 -9.02 4.61 6.14
N GLN A 19 -8.97 4.69 7.46
CA GLN A 19 -8.05 5.57 8.17
C GLN A 19 -6.76 4.80 8.48
N PHE A 20 -5.62 5.40 8.15
CA PHE A 20 -4.31 4.82 8.44
C PHE A 20 -3.59 5.68 9.46
N GLN A 21 -2.97 5.06 10.46
CA GLN A 21 -2.21 5.79 11.47
C GLN A 21 -0.92 6.41 10.91
N SER A 22 -0.34 5.80 9.88
CA SER A 22 0.88 6.26 9.22
C SER A 22 1.09 5.57 7.88
N ALA A 23 2.01 6.10 7.07
CA ALA A 23 2.50 5.45 5.86
C ALA A 23 2.94 3.99 6.10
N ALA A 24 3.56 3.69 7.24
CA ALA A 24 4.08 2.35 7.55
C ALA A 24 2.99 1.27 7.53
N VAL A 25 1.76 1.61 7.92
CA VAL A 25 0.62 0.68 7.88
C VAL A 25 0.28 0.32 6.44
N ILE A 26 0.31 1.29 5.52
CA ILE A 26 0.07 1.06 4.09
C ILE A 26 1.17 0.16 3.50
N HIS A 27 2.44 0.37 3.86
CA HIS A 27 3.52 -0.52 3.41
C HIS A 27 3.30 -1.96 3.86
N ASN A 28 2.94 -2.16 5.13
CA ASN A 28 2.68 -3.50 5.67
C ASN A 28 1.44 -4.15 5.04
N LEU A 29 0.35 -3.39 4.88
CA LEU A 29 -0.87 -3.87 4.22
C LEU A 29 -0.57 -4.31 2.78
N LEU A 30 0.04 -3.43 1.97
CA LEU A 30 0.30 -3.74 0.57
C LEU A 30 1.34 -4.86 0.42
N PHE A 31 2.25 -5.03 1.38
CA PHE A 31 3.10 -6.21 1.42
C PHE A 31 2.28 -7.49 1.62
N LEU A 32 1.35 -7.53 2.57
CA LEU A 32 0.49 -8.69 2.81
C LEU A 32 -0.40 -9.00 1.59
N VAL A 33 -0.91 -7.97 0.93
CA VAL A 33 -1.69 -8.13 -0.31
C VAL A 33 -0.80 -8.74 -1.40
N SER A 34 0.41 -8.22 -1.61
CA SER A 34 1.36 -8.76 -2.58
C SER A 34 1.78 -10.20 -2.25
N ALA A 35 1.94 -10.55 -0.97
CA ALA A 35 2.29 -11.90 -0.53
C ALA A 35 1.12 -12.90 -0.66
N ALA A 36 -0.12 -12.41 -0.56
CA ALA A 36 -1.34 -13.21 -0.72
C ALA A 36 -1.80 -13.34 -2.19
N SER A 37 -1.31 -12.47 -3.08
CA SER A 37 -1.63 -12.52 -4.51
C SER A 37 -1.03 -13.76 -5.14
N SER A 38 -1.88 -14.64 -5.67
CA SER A 38 -1.46 -15.84 -6.42
C SER A 38 -0.96 -15.53 -7.83
N GLU A 39 -1.25 -14.33 -8.32
CA GLU A 39 -0.88 -13.87 -9.67
C GLU A 39 -0.03 -12.60 -9.61
N GLU A 40 0.85 -12.47 -10.61
CA GLU A 40 1.63 -11.28 -10.86
C GLU A 40 0.72 -10.13 -11.34
N GLN A 41 0.31 -9.26 -10.42
CA GLN A 41 -0.53 -8.11 -10.74
C GLN A 41 0.29 -6.82 -10.80
N THR A 42 0.13 -6.01 -11.85
CA THR A 42 0.84 -4.73 -12.03
C THR A 42 0.73 -3.78 -10.83
N LEU A 43 -0.37 -3.84 -10.07
CA LEU A 43 -0.57 -3.10 -8.81
C LEU A 43 0.14 -3.70 -7.60
N ALA A 44 0.51 -4.99 -7.62
CA ALA A 44 1.15 -5.74 -6.55
C ALA A 44 2.68 -5.63 -6.54
N PHE A 45 3.30 -5.12 -7.61
CA PHE A 45 4.76 -5.08 -7.73
C PHE A 45 5.38 -3.86 -7.05
N TYR A 46 5.77 -4.06 -5.80
CA TYR A 46 6.58 -3.11 -5.06
C TYR A 46 7.93 -3.72 -4.72
N ASP A 47 8.95 -2.88 -4.65
CA ASP A 47 10.31 -3.20 -4.25
C ASP A 47 10.43 -3.40 -2.72
N PHE A 48 9.59 -4.27 -2.15
CA PHE A 48 9.57 -4.49 -0.72
C PHE A 48 10.91 -5.01 -0.21
N VAL A 49 11.42 -4.36 0.82
CA VAL A 49 12.62 -4.69 1.58
C VAL A 49 12.21 -4.90 3.04
N ARG A 50 12.83 -5.88 3.70
CA ARG A 50 12.60 -6.12 5.12
C ARG A 50 13.29 -5.03 5.96
N ARG A 51 12.52 -4.37 6.83
CA ARG A 51 13.03 -3.48 7.88
C ARG A 51 12.68 -4.04 9.27
N ARG A 52 13.29 -3.46 10.31
CA ARG A 52 12.96 -3.79 11.71
C ARG A 52 11.52 -3.47 12.08
N THR A 53 10.88 -2.53 11.38
CA THR A 53 9.51 -2.06 11.64
C THR A 53 8.45 -2.76 10.80
N GLY A 54 8.85 -3.65 9.88
CA GLY A 54 7.95 -4.31 8.94
C GLY A 54 8.49 -4.28 7.51
N ALA A 55 7.60 -4.42 6.54
CA ALA A 55 7.93 -4.30 5.13
C ALA A 55 7.98 -2.82 4.72
N TYR A 56 8.89 -2.49 3.80
CA TYR A 56 9.02 -1.13 3.28
C TYR A 56 9.31 -1.17 1.79
N SER A 57 8.73 -0.26 1.03
CA SER A 57 8.96 -0.15 -0.41
C SER A 57 9.34 1.29 -0.75
N SER A 58 10.45 1.50 -1.45
CA SER A 58 10.85 2.85 -1.83
C SER A 58 9.94 3.43 -2.90
N SER A 59 9.45 2.59 -3.82
CA SER A 59 8.48 3.01 -4.84
C SER A 59 7.14 3.42 -4.24
N LEU A 60 6.65 2.72 -3.21
CA LEU A 60 5.44 3.10 -2.48
C LEU A 60 5.64 4.40 -1.68
N GLN A 61 6.81 4.59 -1.08
CA GLN A 61 7.11 5.84 -0.39
C GLN A 61 7.11 7.03 -1.36
N ARG A 62 7.70 6.88 -2.56
CA ARG A 62 7.66 7.91 -3.59
C ARG A 62 6.23 8.28 -3.98
N ILE A 63 5.34 7.29 -4.15
CA ILE A 63 3.91 7.54 -4.41
C ILE A 63 3.29 8.37 -3.28
N LEU A 64 3.56 8.03 -2.02
CA LEU A 64 3.04 8.80 -0.89
C LEU A 64 3.59 10.22 -0.85
N ASP A 65 4.88 10.41 -1.14
CA ASP A 65 5.53 11.72 -1.18
C ASP A 65 5.00 12.58 -2.34
N ASP A 66 4.76 11.98 -3.51
CA ASP A 66 4.13 12.62 -4.66
C ASP A 66 2.71 13.13 -4.29
N LEU A 67 1.90 12.27 -3.65
CA LEU A 67 0.56 12.64 -3.19
C LEU A 67 0.57 13.76 -2.13
N LYS A 68 1.54 13.76 -1.20
CA LYS A 68 1.72 14.82 -0.21
C LYS A 68 2.15 16.13 -0.85
N THR A 69 3.10 16.07 -1.79
CA THR A 69 3.62 17.25 -2.51
C THR A 69 2.50 17.94 -3.28
N GLU A 70 1.61 17.16 -3.89
CA GLU A 70 0.42 17.66 -4.59
C GLU A 70 -0.76 18.01 -3.65
N LYS A 71 -0.58 17.91 -2.33
CA LYS A 71 -1.59 18.17 -1.29
C LYS A 71 -2.87 17.34 -1.47
N LEU A 72 -2.74 16.12 -1.99
CA LEU A 72 -3.84 15.17 -2.12
C LEU A 72 -4.07 14.35 -0.85
N ILE A 73 -3.02 14.23 -0.04
CA ILE A 73 -3.05 13.57 1.26
C ILE A 73 -2.28 14.42 2.27
N GLU A 74 -2.62 14.26 3.54
CA GLU A 74 -1.99 14.94 4.66
C GLU A 74 -1.62 13.92 5.73
N GLU A 75 -0.44 14.09 6.34
CA GLU A 75 0.00 13.27 7.46
C GLU A 75 0.14 14.14 8.71
N THR A 76 -0.61 13.79 9.74
CA THR A 76 -0.48 14.31 11.11
C THR A 76 0.21 13.28 11.97
N LYS A 77 0.52 13.60 13.24
CA LYS A 77 1.30 12.72 14.15
C LYS A 77 0.83 11.26 14.16
N ASN A 78 -0.48 11.02 14.07
CA ASN A 78 -1.07 9.67 14.19
C ASN A 78 -2.14 9.37 13.11
N CYS A 79 -2.18 10.14 12.02
CA CYS A 79 -3.19 9.94 10.99
C CYS A 79 -2.69 10.39 9.63
N LEU A 80 -2.82 9.50 8.65
CA LEU A 80 -2.67 9.77 7.23
C LEU A 80 -4.06 9.78 6.61
N GLN A 81 -4.44 10.92 6.02
CA GLN A 81 -5.80 11.14 5.51
C GLN A 81 -5.78 11.75 4.11
N ILE A 82 -6.84 11.50 3.36
CA ILE A 82 -7.08 12.13 2.06
C ILE A 82 -7.68 13.53 2.23
N THR A 83 -7.22 14.49 1.44
CA THR A 83 -7.77 15.86 1.40
C THR A 83 -8.96 15.94 0.44
N ASP A 84 -9.76 17.00 0.49
CA ASP A 84 -10.84 17.22 -0.48
C ASP A 84 -10.33 17.26 -1.92
N LYS A 85 -9.14 17.83 -2.15
CA LYS A 85 -8.45 17.79 -3.45
C LYS A 85 -8.15 16.35 -3.87
N GLY A 86 -7.66 15.51 -2.94
CA GLY A 86 -7.46 14.08 -3.17
C GLY A 86 -8.75 13.34 -3.52
N ARG A 87 -9.84 13.60 -2.78
CA ARG A 87 -11.17 13.01 -3.05
C ARG A 87 -11.68 13.37 -4.44
N TYR A 88 -11.53 14.63 -4.83
CA TYR A 88 -11.89 15.11 -6.16
C TYR A 88 -11.11 14.38 -7.25
N ILE A 89 -9.77 14.32 -7.15
CA ILE A 89 -8.92 13.61 -8.11
C ILE A 89 -9.31 12.14 -8.21
N TYR A 90 -9.51 11.46 -7.07
CA TYR A 90 -9.97 10.07 -7.08
C TYR A 90 -11.32 9.90 -7.79
N THR A 91 -12.25 10.83 -7.60
CA THR A 91 -13.57 10.77 -8.23
C THR A 91 -13.48 10.90 -9.75
N GLN A 92 -12.58 11.73 -10.25
CA GLN A 92 -12.38 11.94 -11.69
C GLN A 92 -11.68 10.75 -12.36
N PHE A 93 -10.69 10.14 -11.69
CA PHE A 93 -9.81 9.14 -12.33
C PHE A 93 -9.98 7.72 -11.80
N GLY A 94 -10.69 7.51 -10.69
CA GLY A 94 -10.80 6.23 -9.99
C GLY A 94 -11.42 5.09 -10.82
N ALA A 95 -12.13 5.42 -11.91
CA ALA A 95 -12.62 4.45 -12.88
C ALA A 95 -11.50 3.57 -13.47
N SER A 96 -10.26 4.06 -13.52
CA SER A 96 -9.11 3.30 -14.00
C SER A 96 -8.74 2.10 -13.10
N LEU A 97 -9.29 2.02 -11.88
CA LEU A 97 -9.09 0.88 -10.98
C LEU A 97 -10.04 -0.29 -11.26
N LYS A 98 -11.05 -0.14 -12.12
CA LYS A 98 -12.05 -1.19 -12.39
C LYS A 98 -11.43 -2.51 -12.85
N THR A 99 -10.34 -2.45 -13.62
CA THR A 99 -9.62 -3.64 -14.13
C THR A 99 -8.83 -4.38 -13.06
N PHE A 100 -8.73 -3.86 -11.83
CA PHE A 100 -7.95 -4.43 -10.74
C PHE A 100 -8.84 -4.78 -9.52
N SER A 101 -10.06 -5.26 -9.77
CA SER A 101 -11.00 -5.63 -8.70
C SER A 101 -10.44 -6.71 -7.77
N SER A 102 -9.77 -7.74 -8.30
CA SER A 102 -9.18 -8.82 -7.50
C SER A 102 -8.15 -8.30 -6.49
N PHE A 103 -7.30 -7.35 -6.89
CA PHE A 103 -6.36 -6.70 -5.97
C PHE A 103 -7.09 -5.96 -4.86
N TRP A 104 -8.14 -5.22 -5.24
CA TRP A 104 -8.95 -4.49 -4.28
C TRP A 104 -9.65 -5.43 -3.29
N ASP A 105 -10.16 -6.56 -3.75
CA ASP A 105 -10.83 -7.54 -2.91
C ASP A 105 -9.87 -8.15 -1.88
N LEU A 106 -8.59 -8.33 -2.24
CA LEU A 106 -7.54 -8.73 -1.28
C LEU A 106 -7.24 -7.63 -0.26
N CYS A 107 -7.12 -6.37 -0.70
CA CYS A 107 -6.97 -5.23 0.21
C CYS A 107 -8.15 -5.16 1.19
N PHE A 108 -9.37 -5.29 0.68
CA PHE A 108 -10.60 -5.27 1.46
C PHE A 108 -10.65 -6.42 2.46
N GLY A 109 -10.44 -7.66 2.02
CA GLY A 109 -10.48 -8.84 2.89
C GLY A 109 -9.42 -8.81 4.00
N LEU A 110 -8.23 -8.26 3.75
CA LEU A 110 -7.22 -8.07 4.79
C LEU A 110 -7.60 -6.94 5.76
N MET A 111 -8.12 -5.83 5.26
CA MET A 111 -8.57 -4.72 6.10
C MET A 111 -9.76 -5.10 6.99
N GLU A 112 -10.73 -5.87 6.48
CA GLU A 112 -11.82 -6.40 7.30
C GLU A 112 -11.32 -7.40 8.35
N ARG A 113 -10.43 -8.32 7.96
CA ARG A 113 -9.90 -9.35 8.87
C ARG A 113 -9.17 -8.75 10.07
N TYR A 114 -8.38 -7.70 9.85
CA TYR A 114 -7.62 -7.04 10.91
C TYR A 114 -8.29 -5.76 11.41
N GLN A 115 -9.51 -5.45 10.97
CA GLN A 115 -10.26 -4.25 11.34
C GLN A 115 -9.49 -2.92 11.17
N GLY A 116 -8.54 -2.88 10.24
CA GLY A 116 -7.63 -1.75 10.08
C GLY A 116 -6.67 -1.49 11.25
N ASP A 117 -6.53 -2.43 12.19
CA ASP A 117 -5.60 -2.34 13.32
C ASP A 117 -4.15 -2.43 12.83
N SER A 118 -3.39 -1.35 13.07
CA SER A 118 -2.01 -1.21 12.62
C SER A 118 -1.06 -2.23 13.23
N GLU A 119 -1.26 -2.59 14.51
CA GLU A 119 -0.40 -3.53 15.22
C GLU A 119 -0.73 -4.96 14.78
N GLN A 120 -2.00 -5.30 14.56
CA GLN A 120 -2.36 -6.61 14.00
C GLN A 120 -1.83 -6.82 12.58
N ILE A 121 -1.95 -5.80 11.71
CA ILE A 121 -1.39 -5.83 10.35
C ILE A 121 0.13 -6.04 10.42
N LYS A 122 0.82 -5.25 11.26
CA LYS A 122 2.26 -5.37 11.44
C LYS A 122 2.66 -6.74 11.99
N GLN A 123 2.00 -7.24 13.04
CA GLN A 123 2.25 -8.57 13.58
C GLN A 123 2.07 -9.64 12.50
N ARG A 124 1.04 -9.53 11.65
CA ARG A 124 0.84 -10.47 10.55
C ARG A 124 2.01 -10.47 9.57
N VAL A 125 2.58 -9.31 9.25
CA VAL A 125 3.81 -9.23 8.43
C VAL A 125 4.94 -10.05 9.03
N PHE A 126 5.18 -9.96 10.34
CA PHE A 126 6.26 -10.71 11.00
C PHE A 126 6.02 -12.23 11.04
N HIS A 127 4.77 -12.68 10.92
CA HIS A 127 4.42 -14.10 10.84
C HIS A 127 4.40 -14.64 9.40
N ASP A 128 4.45 -13.77 8.39
CA ASP A 128 4.46 -14.18 7.00
C ASP A 128 5.78 -14.87 6.62
N ILE A 129 5.70 -16.02 5.97
CA ILE A 129 6.88 -16.83 5.65
C ILE A 129 7.81 -16.13 4.65
N THR A 130 7.24 -15.36 3.72
CA THR A 130 8.00 -14.63 2.70
C THR A 130 8.79 -13.50 3.36
N PHE A 131 8.17 -12.78 4.29
CA PHE A 131 8.86 -11.77 5.10
C PHE A 131 9.98 -12.36 5.96
N ARG A 132 9.72 -13.49 6.62
CA ARG A 132 10.67 -14.11 7.54
C ARG A 132 11.92 -14.65 6.87
N ARG A 133 11.83 -15.06 5.60
CA ARG A 133 12.95 -15.60 4.81
C ARG A 133 14.00 -14.54 4.45
N ALA A 134 13.59 -13.31 4.14
CA ALA A 134 14.49 -12.22 3.83
C ALA A 134 15.24 -11.72 5.07
N LYS A 135 16.50 -11.31 4.99
CA LYS A 135 17.20 -10.61 6.09
C LYS A 135 16.87 -9.12 6.08
N ILE A 136 17.16 -8.42 7.18
CA ILE A 136 17.00 -6.97 7.25
C ILE A 136 17.86 -6.31 6.16
N GLY A 137 17.25 -5.44 5.37
CA GLY A 137 17.90 -4.77 4.23
C GLY A 137 17.81 -5.54 2.91
N GLU A 138 17.38 -6.80 2.92
CA GLU A 138 17.19 -7.59 1.70
C GLU A 138 15.80 -7.38 1.08
N ARG A 139 15.76 -7.47 -0.25
CA ARG A 139 14.50 -7.49 -1.01
C ARG A 139 13.72 -8.75 -0.65
N ILE A 140 12.42 -8.61 -0.47
CA ILE A 140 11.55 -9.71 -0.03
C ILE A 140 11.06 -10.53 -1.22
N PHE A 141 10.77 -9.88 -2.34
CA PHE A 141 10.34 -10.53 -3.56
C PHE A 141 11.43 -10.44 -4.64
N ASP A 142 11.84 -11.61 -5.14
CA ASP A 142 12.76 -11.72 -6.28
C ASP A 142 11.96 -11.80 -7.58
N TYR A 143 11.58 -10.65 -8.14
CA TYR A 143 10.91 -10.58 -9.45
C TYR A 143 11.88 -10.80 -10.63
N CYS A 144 13.14 -11.16 -10.35
CA CYS A 144 14.17 -11.46 -11.35
C CYS A 144 14.40 -12.98 -11.42
N LYS A 145 13.40 -13.71 -11.94
CA LYS A 145 13.54 -15.08 -12.45
C LYS A 145 12.62 -15.29 -13.66
N PHE A 146 12.70 -14.40 -14.65
CA PHE A 146 12.23 -14.65 -16.02
C PHE A 146 13.19 -13.97 -16.99
#